data_AF-A0A4D4KRE3-F1
#
_entry.id   AF-A0A4D4KRE3-F1
#
_cell.length_a   1.000
_cell.length_b   1.000
_cell.length_c   1.000
_cell.angle_alpha   90.00
_cell.angle_beta   90.00
_cell.angle_gamma   90.00
#
_symmetry.space_group_name_H-M   'P 1'
#
loop_
_entity.id
_entity.type
_entity.pdbx_description
1 polymer ?
#
loop_
_entity_poly.entity_id
_entity_poly.type
_entity_poly.pdbx_seq_one_letter_code
_entity_poly.pdbx_strand_id
1 'polypeptide(L)'
;MPSDHMMVMELLHASHAAAGQPEPARRIDAPDCQVVSRAARADADEGGMRRVEFLAIGTAICAHDLTTVLAGHKNVSTEQLLDELSASHRNAGSDNPLLGLLRAIHAQDMQRMAELLVDLFGRDQGAFFDLIVELGRYAADCVSMLEILGISPVAETLTELEITVREYADS
;
A
#
# COMPACT_ATOMS: atom_id res chain seq x y z
N MET A 1 20.97 -7.04 5.99
CA MET A 1 19.54 -6.68 6.05
C MET A 1 19.21 -6.03 4.72
N PRO A 2 18.16 -6.46 3.99
CA PRO A 2 17.70 -5.74 2.82
C PRO A 2 17.36 -4.30 3.22
N SER A 3 17.62 -3.34 2.33
CA SER A 3 17.22 -1.94 2.52
C SER A 3 15.69 -1.83 2.61
N ASP A 4 15.19 -0.87 3.38
CA ASP A 4 13.75 -0.77 3.67
C ASP A 4 12.90 -0.59 2.40
N HIS A 5 13.41 0.10 1.37
CA HIS A 5 12.75 0.20 0.06
C HIS A 5 12.60 -1.15 -0.68
N MET A 6 13.55 -2.08 -0.50
CA MET A 6 13.47 -3.41 -1.12
C MET A 6 12.32 -4.23 -0.54
N MET A 7 11.95 -4.01 0.72
CA MET A 7 10.81 -4.69 1.34
C MET A 7 9.48 -4.20 0.77
N VAL A 8 9.35 -2.91 0.48
CA VAL A 8 8.17 -2.34 -0.21
C VAL A 8 8.07 -2.93 -1.61
N MET A 9 9.17 -2.97 -2.37
CA MET A 9 9.17 -3.58 -3.70
C MET A 9 8.84 -5.06 -3.66
N GLU A 10 9.35 -5.81 -2.69
CA GLU A 10 9.01 -7.21 -2.51
C GLU A 10 7.51 -7.39 -2.22
N LEU A 11 6.91 -6.52 -1.40
CA LEU A 11 5.47 -6.54 -1.15
C LEU A 11 4.66 -6.25 -2.42
N LEU A 12 5.05 -5.25 -3.22
CA LEU A 12 4.39 -4.92 -4.48
C LEU A 12 4.47 -6.07 -5.49
N HIS A 13 5.65 -6.68 -5.64
CA HIS A 13 5.84 -7.86 -6.50
C HIS A 13 5.02 -9.06 -6.00
N ALA A 14 5.03 -9.32 -4.69
CA ALA A 14 4.26 -10.42 -4.10
C ALA A 14 2.75 -10.21 -4.29
N SER A 15 2.26 -8.99 -4.09
CA SER A 15 0.85 -8.62 -4.29
C SER A 15 0.44 -8.75 -5.74
N HIS A 16 1.28 -8.29 -6.68
CA HIS A 16 1.04 -8.43 -8.12
C HIS A 16 1.09 -9.89 -8.59
N ALA A 17 2.02 -10.70 -8.07
CA ALA A 17 2.09 -12.12 -8.40
C ALA A 17 0.87 -12.90 -7.86
N ALA A 18 0.31 -12.45 -6.73
CA ALA A 18 -0.92 -12.99 -6.16
C ALA A 18 -2.18 -12.51 -6.92
N ALA A 19 -2.12 -11.37 -7.60
CA ALA A 19 -3.22 -10.86 -8.40
C ALA A 19 -3.58 -11.85 -9.53
N GLY A 20 -4.82 -12.35 -9.50
CA GLY A 20 -5.31 -13.35 -10.46
C GLY A 20 -5.03 -14.81 -10.08
N GLN A 21 -4.38 -15.09 -8.95
CA GLN A 21 -4.29 -16.43 -8.36
C GLN A 21 -5.52 -16.71 -7.46
N PRO A 22 -5.92 -17.98 -7.28
CA PRO A 22 -6.89 -18.34 -6.26
C PRO A 22 -6.41 -17.93 -4.86
N GLU A 23 -7.30 -17.37 -4.05
CA GLU A 23 -6.98 -16.98 -2.69
C GLU A 23 -6.55 -18.22 -1.86
N PRO A 24 -5.39 -18.18 -1.18
CA PRO A 24 -4.91 -19.32 -0.43
C PRO A 24 -5.81 -19.62 0.78
N ALA A 25 -5.90 -20.89 1.14
CA ALA A 25 -6.76 -21.36 2.24
C ALA A 25 -6.39 -20.76 3.61
N ARG A 26 -5.14 -20.29 3.78
CA ARG A 26 -4.67 -19.59 4.97
C ARG A 26 -3.95 -18.32 4.54
N ARG A 27 -4.20 -17.22 5.27
CA ARG A 27 -3.53 -15.93 5.02
C ARG A 27 -2.01 -16.04 5.04
N ILE A 28 -1.44 -16.81 5.96
CA ILE A 28 0.03 -16.99 6.06
C ILE A 28 0.66 -17.67 4.83
N ASP A 29 -0.15 -18.32 3.99
CA ASP A 29 0.32 -18.94 2.76
C ASP A 29 0.33 -17.94 1.59
N ALA A 30 -0.26 -16.74 1.76
CA ALA A 30 -0.25 -15.69 0.76
C ALA A 30 1.12 -14.97 0.71
N PRO A 31 1.73 -14.78 -0.48
CA PRO A 31 3.07 -14.19 -0.61
C PRO A 31 3.19 -12.79 0.01
N ASP A 32 2.19 -11.94 -0.19
CA ASP A 32 2.07 -10.60 0.38
C ASP A 32 2.03 -10.63 1.93
N CYS A 33 1.21 -11.52 2.50
CA CYS A 33 1.16 -11.72 3.95
C CYS A 33 2.50 -12.24 4.54
N GLN A 34 3.26 -13.04 3.78
CA GLN A 34 4.58 -13.53 4.22
C GLN A 34 5.61 -12.40 4.33
N VAL A 35 5.59 -11.45 3.40
CA VAL A 35 6.47 -10.26 3.46
C VAL A 35 6.18 -9.46 4.73
N VAL A 36 4.91 -9.16 5.00
CA VAL A 36 4.48 -8.42 6.20
C VAL A 36 4.82 -9.19 7.47
N SER A 37 4.57 -10.50 7.52
CA SER A 37 4.89 -11.35 8.67
C SER A 37 6.39 -11.38 8.97
N ARG A 38 7.24 -11.39 7.93
CA ARG A 38 8.70 -11.37 8.10
C ARG A 38 9.18 -10.02 8.64
N ALA A 39 8.62 -8.91 8.17
CA ALA A 39 8.92 -7.58 8.70
C ALA A 39 8.48 -7.44 10.17
N ALA A 40 7.25 -7.86 10.49
CA ALA A 40 6.72 -7.84 11.85
C ALA A 40 7.56 -8.68 12.82
N ARG A 41 8.05 -9.85 12.37
CA ARG A 41 8.94 -10.68 13.17
C ARG A 41 10.30 -10.05 13.41
N ALA A 42 10.91 -9.47 12.38
CA ALA A 42 12.19 -8.77 12.53
C ALA A 42 12.09 -7.58 13.49
N ASP A 43 10.99 -6.85 13.44
CA ASP A 43 10.70 -5.76 14.37
C ASP A 43 10.47 -6.25 15.80
N ALA A 44 9.74 -7.36 15.98
CA ALA A 44 9.56 -7.97 17.30
C ALA A 44 10.88 -8.45 17.92
N ASP A 45 11.77 -9.05 17.11
CA ASP A 45 13.09 -9.52 17.55
C ASP A 45 14.01 -8.36 17.98
N GLU A 46 13.81 -7.16 17.42
CA GLU A 46 14.58 -5.95 17.74
C GLU A 46 13.87 -5.00 18.73
N GLY A 47 12.65 -5.33 19.16
CA GLY A 47 11.85 -4.49 20.05
C GLY A 47 11.41 -3.16 19.42
N GLY A 48 11.25 -3.12 18.10
CA GLY A 48 10.90 -1.94 17.32
C GLY A 48 9.64 -2.11 16.48
N MET A 49 9.38 -1.12 15.63
CA MET A 49 8.27 -1.11 14.65
C MET A 49 8.67 -0.48 13.31
N ARG A 50 9.97 -0.26 13.10
CA ARG A 50 10.49 0.55 12.00
C ARG A 50 10.14 -0.06 10.64
N ARG A 51 10.26 -1.38 10.49
CA ARG A 51 10.06 -2.04 9.20
C ARG A 51 8.60 -2.10 8.83
N VAL A 52 7.71 -2.38 9.77
CA VAL A 52 6.27 -2.42 9.50
C VAL A 52 5.70 -1.02 9.29
N GLU A 53 6.21 -0.02 9.98
CA GLU A 53 5.89 1.40 9.72
C GLU A 53 6.35 1.83 8.33
N PHE A 54 7.60 1.52 7.96
CA PHE A 54 8.13 1.82 6.63
C PHE A 54 7.35 1.10 5.53
N LEU A 55 6.98 -0.17 5.73
CA LEU A 55 6.12 -0.91 4.81
C LEU A 55 4.77 -0.24 4.63
N ALA A 56 4.13 0.21 5.72
CA ALA A 56 2.84 0.89 5.64
C ALA A 56 2.95 2.20 4.85
N ILE A 57 3.89 3.08 5.21
CA ILE A 57 4.01 4.41 4.59
C ILE A 57 4.52 4.29 3.15
N GLY A 58 5.59 3.54 2.91
CA GLY A 58 6.17 3.38 1.57
C GLY A 58 5.17 2.78 0.58
N THR A 59 4.39 1.77 1.00
CA THR A 59 3.35 1.19 0.13
C THR A 59 2.18 2.15 -0.07
N ALA A 60 1.81 2.94 0.94
CA ALA A 60 0.77 3.95 0.82
C ALA A 60 1.17 5.10 -0.14
N ILE A 61 2.44 5.50 -0.16
CA ILE A 61 2.98 6.45 -1.15
C ILE A 61 2.85 5.87 -2.55
N CYS A 62 3.30 4.62 -2.79
CA CYS A 62 3.13 3.97 -4.09
C CYS A 62 1.66 3.90 -4.53
N ALA A 63 0.78 3.47 -3.62
CA ALA A 63 -0.66 3.40 -3.87
C ALA A 63 -1.24 4.78 -4.24
N HIS A 64 -0.80 5.85 -3.56
CA HIS A 64 -1.23 7.22 -3.84
C HIS A 64 -0.74 7.71 -5.21
N ASP A 65 0.53 7.49 -5.55
CA ASP A 65 1.10 7.88 -6.84
C ASP A 65 0.35 7.20 -7.99
N LEU A 66 0.12 5.89 -7.88
CA LEU A 66 -0.66 5.11 -8.84
C LEU A 66 -2.10 5.64 -8.97
N THR A 67 -2.73 6.00 -7.84
CA THR A 67 -4.07 6.61 -7.83
C THR A 67 -4.07 7.94 -8.59
N THR A 68 -3.01 8.74 -8.42
CA THR A 68 -2.86 10.03 -9.09
C THR A 68 -2.69 9.86 -10.60
N VAL A 69 -1.89 8.88 -11.05
CA VAL A 69 -1.76 8.54 -12.49
C VAL A 69 -3.11 8.11 -13.07
N LEU A 70 -3.85 7.23 -12.38
CA LEU A 70 -5.16 6.78 -12.82
C LEU A 70 -6.19 7.91 -12.89
N ALA A 71 -6.20 8.81 -11.91
CA ALA A 71 -7.07 9.99 -11.90
C ALA A 71 -6.77 10.92 -13.08
N GLY A 72 -5.47 11.18 -13.32
CA GLY A 72 -5.00 11.96 -14.47
C GLY A 72 -5.48 11.38 -15.80
N HIS A 73 -5.37 10.06 -15.99
CA HIS A 73 -5.87 9.39 -17.19
C HIS A 73 -7.40 9.52 -17.35
N LYS A 74 -8.16 9.46 -16.26
CA LYS A 74 -9.62 9.67 -16.26
C LYS A 74 -10.05 11.14 -16.42
N ASN A 75 -9.11 12.09 -16.48
CA ASN A 75 -9.37 13.53 -16.47
C ASN A 75 -10.21 13.99 -15.25
N VAL A 76 -9.97 13.38 -14.09
CA VAL A 76 -10.57 13.77 -12.80
C VAL A 76 -9.47 14.09 -11.80
N SER A 77 -9.80 14.78 -10.71
CA SER A 77 -8.83 14.97 -9.62
C SER A 77 -8.62 13.67 -8.84
N THR A 78 -7.46 13.53 -8.19
CA THR A 78 -7.19 12.42 -7.26
C THR A 78 -8.26 12.35 -6.17
N GLU A 79 -8.68 13.49 -5.61
CA GLU A 79 -9.76 13.54 -4.62
C GLU A 79 -11.10 13.01 -5.17
N GLN A 80 -11.47 13.35 -6.41
CA GLN A 80 -12.68 12.82 -7.05
C GLN A 80 -12.61 11.30 -7.20
N LEU A 81 -11.47 10.75 -7.59
CA LEU A 81 -11.30 9.30 -7.68
C LEU A 81 -11.36 8.64 -6.29
N LEU A 82 -10.77 9.24 -5.26
CA LEU A 82 -10.87 8.77 -3.87
C LEU A 82 -12.31 8.83 -3.33
N ASP A 83 -13.10 9.81 -3.74
CA ASP A 83 -14.53 9.91 -3.42
C ASP A 83 -15.35 8.80 -4.10
N GLU A 84 -15.05 8.48 -5.36
CA GLU A 84 -15.67 7.34 -6.08
C GLU A 84 -15.33 6.00 -5.41
N LEU A 85 -14.06 5.80 -5.02
CA LEU A 85 -13.63 4.63 -4.28
C LEU A 85 -14.34 4.55 -2.92
N SER A 86 -14.40 5.65 -2.19
CA SER A 86 -15.14 5.75 -0.91
C SER A 86 -16.61 5.40 -1.09
N ALA A 87 -17.25 5.89 -2.15
CA ALA A 87 -18.65 5.62 -2.45
C ALA A 87 -18.93 4.14 -2.66
N SER A 88 -18.00 3.45 -3.31
CA SER A 88 -18.08 2.00 -3.56
C SER A 88 -17.89 1.20 -2.27
N HIS A 89 -17.15 1.72 -1.30
CA HIS A 89 -16.89 1.10 0.00
C HIS A 89 -17.92 1.45 1.10
N ARG A 90 -18.78 2.46 0.90
CA ARG A 90 -19.78 2.89 1.92
C ARG A 90 -20.76 1.78 2.35
N ASN A 91 -20.90 0.72 1.56
CA ASN A 91 -21.72 -0.44 1.90
C ASN A 91 -21.01 -1.44 2.86
N ALA A 92 -19.73 -1.24 3.19
CA ALA A 92 -18.90 -2.16 3.97
C ALA A 92 -18.68 -1.75 5.45
N GLY A 93 -19.22 -0.62 5.91
CA GLY A 93 -19.01 -0.10 7.26
C GLY A 93 -17.95 1.02 7.32
N SER A 94 -18.09 1.91 8.30
CA SER A 94 -17.36 3.18 8.43
C SER A 94 -15.84 3.06 8.64
N ASP A 95 -15.12 4.05 8.11
CA ASP A 95 -13.68 4.31 8.17
C ASP A 95 -12.76 3.22 7.63
N ASN A 96 -12.65 3.16 6.30
CA ASN A 96 -11.61 2.38 5.60
C ASN A 96 -10.23 3.04 5.84
N PRO A 97 -9.28 2.37 6.54
CA PRO A 97 -7.98 2.95 6.87
C PRO A 97 -7.10 3.21 5.64
N LEU A 98 -7.21 2.39 4.59
CA LEU A 98 -6.51 2.61 3.32
C LEU A 98 -6.92 3.95 2.70
N LEU A 99 -8.21 4.23 2.57
CA LEU A 99 -8.69 5.51 2.02
C LEU A 99 -8.33 6.69 2.93
N GLY A 100 -8.32 6.49 4.25
CA GLY A 100 -7.84 7.47 5.21
C GLY A 100 -6.37 7.85 4.99
N LEU A 101 -5.50 6.86 4.77
CA LEU A 101 -4.09 7.09 4.47
C LEU A 101 -3.88 7.77 3.13
N LEU A 102 -4.54 7.30 2.07
CA LEU A 102 -4.42 7.90 0.74
C LEU A 102 -4.83 9.38 0.75
N ARG A 103 -5.89 9.74 1.48
CA ARG A 103 -6.30 11.13 1.68
C ARG A 103 -5.30 11.94 2.49
N ALA A 104 -4.75 11.37 3.58
CA ALA A 104 -3.74 12.06 4.38
C ALA A 104 -2.49 12.37 3.55
N ILE A 105 -2.02 11.41 2.73
CA ILE A 105 -0.90 11.61 1.79
C ILE A 105 -1.27 12.66 0.74
N HIS A 106 -2.46 12.59 0.14
CA HIS A 106 -2.90 13.57 -0.85
C HIS A 106 -2.94 15.00 -0.29
N ALA A 107 -3.39 15.16 0.95
CA ALA A 107 -3.43 16.42 1.68
C ALA A 107 -2.06 16.87 2.22
N GLN A 108 -1.01 16.04 2.07
CA GLN A 108 0.31 16.24 2.68
C GLN A 108 0.26 16.37 4.21
N ASP A 109 -0.73 15.73 4.84
CA ASP A 109 -0.95 15.78 6.28
C ASP A 109 -0.25 14.58 6.96
N MET A 110 1.07 14.73 7.13
CA MET A 110 1.92 13.70 7.74
C MET A 110 1.54 13.44 9.20
N GLN A 111 1.01 14.44 9.91
CA GLN A 111 0.54 14.25 11.28
C GLN A 111 -0.69 13.36 11.29
N ARG A 112 -1.67 13.62 10.43
CA ARG A 112 -2.87 12.78 10.32
C ARG A 112 -2.52 11.35 9.89
N MET A 113 -1.58 11.20 8.96
CA MET A 113 -1.09 9.89 8.53
C MET A 113 -0.51 9.11 9.71
N ALA A 114 0.40 9.72 10.49
CA ALA A 114 1.00 9.11 11.66
C ALA A 114 -0.04 8.75 12.74
N GLU A 115 -0.99 9.65 13.01
CA GLU A 115 -2.09 9.40 13.95
C GLU A 115 -2.92 8.18 13.54
N LEU A 116 -3.28 8.04 12.26
CA LEU A 116 -4.04 6.89 11.77
C LEU A 116 -3.28 5.57 11.97
N LEU A 117 -1.99 5.54 11.65
CA LEU A 117 -1.15 4.34 11.79
C LEU A 117 -0.97 3.96 13.25
N VAL A 118 -0.68 4.92 14.12
CA VAL A 118 -0.49 4.70 15.57
C VAL A 118 -1.79 4.24 16.23
N ASP A 119 -2.91 4.89 15.91
CA ASP A 119 -4.22 4.49 16.46
C ASP A 119 -4.62 3.09 16.02
N LEU A 120 -4.42 2.76 14.73
CA LEU A 120 -4.74 1.43 14.22
C LEU A 120 -3.85 0.37 14.86
N PHE A 121 -2.54 0.59 14.91
CA PHE A 121 -1.60 -0.34 15.52
C PHE A 121 -1.87 -0.55 17.02
N GLY A 122 -2.17 0.54 17.75
CA GLY A 122 -2.45 0.49 19.18
C GLY A 122 -3.77 -0.21 19.53
N ARG A 123 -4.77 -0.15 18.65
CA ARG A 123 -6.08 -0.81 18.85
C ARG A 123 -6.07 -2.25 18.38
N ASP A 124 -5.51 -2.52 17.21
CA ASP A 124 -5.50 -3.83 16.57
C ASP A 124 -4.30 -3.99 15.62
N GLN A 125 -3.24 -4.63 16.12
CA GLN A 125 -2.04 -4.93 15.34
C GLN A 125 -2.34 -5.84 14.13
N GLY A 126 -3.34 -6.72 14.24
CA GLY A 126 -3.75 -7.58 13.13
C GLY A 126 -4.36 -6.75 12.00
N ALA A 127 -5.24 -5.81 12.34
CA ALA A 127 -5.82 -4.86 11.39
C ALA A 127 -4.76 -3.94 10.76
N PHE A 128 -3.72 -3.56 11.51
CA PHE A 128 -2.58 -2.81 10.97
C PHE A 128 -1.81 -3.63 9.93
N PHE A 129 -1.52 -4.90 10.19
CA PHE A 129 -0.86 -5.75 9.20
C PHE A 129 -1.75 -6.06 8.00
N ASP A 130 -3.05 -6.24 8.22
CA ASP A 130 -4.05 -6.39 7.15
C ASP A 130 -4.08 -5.15 6.25
N LEU A 131 -3.97 -3.93 6.81
CA LEU A 131 -3.88 -2.69 6.05
C LEU A 131 -2.64 -2.65 5.14
N ILE A 132 -1.47 -3.09 5.62
CA ILE A 132 -0.25 -3.14 4.78
C ILE A 132 -0.47 -4.06 3.58
N VAL A 133 -1.09 -5.22 3.81
CA VAL A 133 -1.44 -6.17 2.73
C VAL A 133 -2.47 -5.55 1.78
N GLU A 134 -3.49 -4.87 2.30
CA GLU A 134 -4.52 -4.20 1.52
C GLU A 134 -3.92 -3.11 0.61
N LEU A 135 -2.97 -2.31 1.13
CA LEU A 135 -2.23 -1.32 0.35
C LEU A 135 -1.44 -1.96 -0.79
N GLY A 136 -0.75 -3.08 -0.52
CA GLY A 136 0.00 -3.82 -1.54
C GLY A 136 -0.91 -4.36 -2.65
N ARG A 137 -2.06 -4.93 -2.29
CA ARG A 137 -3.07 -5.43 -3.24
C ARG A 137 -3.68 -4.30 -4.07
N TYR A 138 -4.07 -3.21 -3.43
CA TYR A 138 -4.59 -2.03 -4.12
C TYR A 138 -3.57 -1.47 -5.12
N ALA A 139 -2.30 -1.35 -4.72
CA ALA A 139 -1.24 -0.93 -5.62
C ALA A 139 -1.08 -1.90 -6.81
N ALA A 140 -1.13 -3.21 -6.57
CA ALA A 140 -1.08 -4.21 -7.64
C ALA A 140 -2.28 -4.12 -8.61
N ASP A 141 -3.48 -3.86 -8.10
CA ASP A 141 -4.67 -3.62 -8.91
C ASP A 141 -4.50 -2.36 -9.76
N CYS A 142 -3.94 -1.27 -9.20
CA CYS A 142 -3.64 -0.07 -9.96
C CYS A 142 -2.60 -0.32 -11.06
N VAL A 143 -1.51 -1.02 -10.78
CA VAL A 143 -0.50 -1.41 -11.77
C VAL A 143 -1.14 -2.21 -12.91
N SER A 144 -1.98 -3.19 -12.57
CA SER A 144 -2.71 -4.00 -13.56
C SER A 144 -3.66 -3.13 -14.40
N MET A 145 -4.37 -2.18 -13.78
CA MET A 145 -5.24 -1.25 -14.49
C MET A 145 -4.47 -0.33 -15.45
N LEU A 146 -3.28 0.15 -15.07
CA LEU A 146 -2.43 0.97 -15.94
C LEU A 146 -2.01 0.20 -17.19
N GLU A 147 -1.65 -1.07 -17.05
CA GLU A 147 -1.32 -1.94 -18.19
C GLU A 147 -2.55 -2.19 -19.08
N ILE A 148 -3.70 -2.56 -18.48
CA ILE A 148 -4.95 -2.83 -19.22
C ILE A 148 -5.41 -1.60 -20.01
N LEU A 149 -5.24 -0.40 -19.45
CA LEU A 149 -5.58 0.86 -20.12
C LEU A 149 -4.54 1.31 -21.15
N GLY A 150 -3.41 0.59 -21.28
CA GLY A 150 -2.32 0.92 -22.19
C GLY A 150 -1.54 2.18 -21.80
N ILE A 151 -1.56 2.54 -20.51
CA ILE A 151 -0.91 3.75 -19.99
C ILE A 151 0.58 3.48 -19.74
N SER A 152 0.90 2.41 -19.02
CA SER A 152 2.27 2.01 -18.70
C SER A 152 2.36 0.48 -18.54
N PRO A 153 3.37 -0.19 -19.09
CA PRO A 153 3.63 -1.59 -18.81
C PRO A 153 3.99 -1.84 -17.33
N VAL A 154 3.62 -3.00 -16.80
CA VAL A 154 3.88 -3.39 -15.39
C VAL A 154 5.34 -3.19 -15.00
N ALA A 155 6.28 -3.64 -15.82
CA ALA A 155 7.71 -3.58 -15.51
C ALA A 155 8.23 -2.13 -15.41
N GLU A 156 7.71 -1.24 -16.24
CA GLU A 156 8.07 0.18 -16.22
C GLU A 156 7.46 0.86 -14.99
N THR A 157 6.18 0.63 -14.72
CA THR A 157 5.50 1.15 -13.53
C THR A 157 6.21 0.72 -12.24
N LEU A 158 6.57 -0.56 -12.11
CA LEU A 158 7.29 -1.05 -10.91
C LEU A 158 8.69 -0.44 -10.78
N THR A 159 9.36 -0.15 -11.89
CA THR A 159 10.66 0.54 -11.87
C THR A 159 10.52 1.98 -11.40
N GLU A 160 9.47 2.69 -11.83
CA GLU A 160 9.19 4.05 -11.37
C GLU A 160 8.86 4.07 -9.86
N LEU A 161 8.06 3.11 -9.38
CA LEU A 161 7.75 2.99 -7.95
C LEU A 161 9.00 2.70 -7.11
N GLU A 162 9.95 1.91 -7.61
CA GLU A 162 11.23 1.68 -6.91
C GLU A 162 11.99 2.99 -6.72
N ILE A 163 11.98 3.88 -7.73
CA ILE A 163 12.61 5.20 -7.62
C ILE A 163 11.92 6.03 -6.55
N THR A 164 10.59 6.12 -6.56
CA THR A 164 9.80 6.85 -5.55
C THR A 164 10.12 6.37 -4.13
N VAL A 165 10.08 5.05 -3.89
CA VAL A 165 10.31 4.52 -2.53
C VAL A 165 11.75 4.71 -2.10
N ARG A 166 12.72 4.61 -3.01
CA ARG A 166 14.12 4.90 -2.70
C ARG A 166 14.32 6.36 -2.31
N GLU A 167 13.72 7.29 -3.03
CA GLU A 167 13.77 8.73 -2.70
C GLU A 167 13.15 9.02 -1.33
N TYR A 168 12.04 8.35 -1.00
CA TYR A 168 11.44 8.42 0.34
C TYR A 168 12.35 7.80 1.43
N ALA A 169 13.03 6.71 1.14
CA ALA A 169 13.96 6.08 2.09
C ALA A 169 15.17 6.98 2.42
N ASP A 170 15.57 7.83 1.47
CA ASP A 170 16.74 8.71 1.57
C ASP A 170 16.40 10.11 2.12
N SER A 171 15.10 10.43 2.31
CA SER A 171 14.61 11.73 2.83
C SER A 171 14.58 11.81 4.35
#